data_AF-A0A966CBA8-F1
#
_entry.id   AF-A0A966CBA8-F1
#
_cell.length_a   1.000
_cell.length_b   1.000
_cell.length_c   1.000
_cell.angle_alpha   90.00
_cell.angle_beta   90.00
_cell.angle_gamma   90.00
#
_symmetry.space_group_name_H-M   'P 1'
#
loop_
_entity.id
_entity.type
_entity.pdbx_description
1 polymer ?
#
loop_
_entity_poly.entity_id
_entity_poly.type
_entity_poly.pdbx_seq_one_letter_code
_entity_poly.pdbx_strand_id
1 'polypeptide(L)'
;GLRSEIQEVLKKSESSQRVLEEVSEDFRLQIVREDSEEGGEEVISMDKVSADTSPIIKLVDYTVFNALQRRASDVHVETRDNEVMIKYRIDGVLYPAMDPIDKRFHATIISRIKVMAELDIAEKRIPQDGRFKLKVKGKTVDFRVSIIPTIHGEDCVIRILDKESTSEEFKQLNLDVLGF
;
A
#
# COMPACT_ATOMS: atom_id res chain seq x y z
N GLY A 1 -19.34 -15.22 6.11
CA GLY A 1 -18.07 -15.93 6.43
C GLY A 1 -16.91 -15.12 5.90
N LEU A 2 -15.77 -15.09 6.59
CA LEU A 2 -14.64 -14.16 6.37
C LEU A 2 -14.28 -13.94 4.88
N ARG A 3 -14.19 -15.02 4.10
CA ARG A 3 -13.87 -14.99 2.66
C ARG A 3 -14.95 -14.28 1.82
N SER A 4 -16.22 -14.51 2.14
CA SER A 4 -17.37 -13.99 1.37
C SER A 4 -17.52 -12.48 1.50
N GLU A 5 -17.26 -11.91 2.68
CA GLU A 5 -17.47 -10.47 2.92
C GLU A 5 -16.35 -9.63 2.29
N ILE A 6 -15.10 -10.09 2.35
CA ILE A 6 -14.00 -9.44 1.63
C ILE A 6 -14.22 -9.56 0.12
N GLN A 7 -14.66 -10.72 -0.36
CA GLN A 7 -15.03 -10.89 -1.76
C GLN A 7 -16.17 -9.95 -2.16
N GLU A 8 -17.12 -9.66 -1.28
CA GLU A 8 -18.20 -8.71 -1.56
C GLU A 8 -17.69 -7.27 -1.65
N VAL A 9 -16.79 -6.84 -0.75
CA VAL A 9 -16.12 -5.53 -0.84
C VAL A 9 -15.34 -5.40 -2.14
N LEU A 10 -14.60 -6.45 -2.51
CA LEU A 10 -13.85 -6.53 -3.76
C LEU A 10 -14.77 -6.56 -5.01
N LYS A 11 -16.00 -7.06 -4.89
CA LYS A 11 -17.00 -7.08 -5.99
C LYS A 11 -17.78 -5.76 -6.12
N LYS A 12 -18.12 -5.12 -4.99
CA LYS A 12 -18.92 -3.88 -4.96
C LYS A 12 -18.19 -2.68 -5.57
N SER A 13 -16.87 -2.68 -5.53
CA SER A 13 -16.11 -1.81 -6.41
C SER A 13 -16.18 -2.41 -7.82
N GLU A 14 -17.17 -2.03 -8.64
CA GLU A 14 -17.41 -2.61 -9.97
C GLU A 14 -16.20 -2.54 -10.92
N SER A 15 -15.28 -1.60 -10.70
CA SER A 15 -13.97 -1.50 -11.37
C SER A 15 -12.95 -2.52 -10.85
N SER A 16 -13.06 -2.91 -9.58
CA SER A 16 -12.17 -3.87 -8.93
C SER A 16 -12.34 -5.28 -9.46
N GLN A 17 -13.53 -5.71 -9.89
CA GLN A 17 -13.72 -7.10 -10.32
C GLN A 17 -12.97 -7.42 -11.64
N ARG A 18 -12.96 -6.48 -12.60
CA ARG A 18 -12.14 -6.58 -13.81
C ARG A 18 -10.65 -6.43 -13.50
N VAL A 19 -10.31 -5.48 -12.62
CA VAL A 19 -8.92 -5.30 -12.19
C VAL A 19 -8.43 -6.54 -11.44
N LEU A 20 -9.24 -7.21 -10.61
CA LEU A 20 -8.87 -8.42 -9.87
C LEU A 20 -8.73 -9.63 -10.78
N GLU A 21 -9.53 -9.74 -11.84
CA GLU A 21 -9.39 -10.78 -12.87
C GLU A 21 -8.12 -10.54 -13.71
N GLU A 22 -7.86 -9.31 -14.20
CA GLU A 22 -6.59 -8.95 -14.85
C GLU A 22 -5.38 -9.05 -13.89
N VAL A 23 -5.58 -8.74 -12.61
CA VAL A 23 -4.55 -8.82 -11.57
C VAL A 23 -4.21 -10.27 -11.24
N SER A 24 -5.17 -11.19 -11.37
CA SER A 24 -4.96 -12.59 -10.99
C SER A 24 -4.10 -13.39 -11.96
N GLU A 25 -4.01 -13.00 -13.22
CA GLU A 25 -3.18 -13.70 -14.22
C GLU A 25 -1.85 -12.99 -14.52
N ASP A 26 -1.79 -11.64 -14.48
CA ASP A 26 -0.60 -10.87 -14.86
C ASP A 26 0.03 -10.04 -13.72
N PHE A 27 -0.65 -9.84 -12.58
CA PHE A 27 -0.20 -8.88 -11.58
C PHE A 27 0.40 -9.55 -10.36
N ARG A 28 1.66 -9.98 -10.52
CA ARG A 28 2.56 -10.22 -9.39
C ARG A 28 3.13 -8.89 -8.94
N LEU A 29 2.54 -8.28 -7.90
CA LEU A 29 3.32 -7.30 -7.12
C LEU A 29 4.56 -8.03 -6.62
N GLN A 30 5.71 -7.49 -6.98
CA GLN A 30 6.98 -8.01 -6.54
C GLN A 30 7.54 -7.01 -5.54
N ILE A 31 7.59 -7.42 -4.28
CA ILE A 31 8.32 -6.67 -3.26
C ILE A 31 9.79 -6.87 -3.56
N VAL A 32 10.50 -5.76 -3.74
CA VAL A 32 11.95 -5.77 -3.93
C VAL A 32 12.58 -5.66 -2.54
N ARG A 33 13.38 -6.66 -2.16
CA ARG A 33 14.22 -6.61 -0.96
C ARG A 33 15.65 -6.28 -1.36
N GLU A 34 16.29 -5.46 -0.54
CA GLU A 34 17.72 -5.21 -0.62
C GLU A 34 18.41 -6.13 0.40
N ASP A 35 18.76 -7.34 -0.05
CA ASP A 35 19.60 -8.19 0.79
C ASP A 35 21.01 -7.61 0.81
N SER A 36 21.42 -7.21 2.01
CA SER A 36 22.74 -6.66 2.29
C SER A 36 23.73 -7.82 2.31
N GLU A 37 24.42 -8.06 1.19
CA GLU A 37 25.83 -8.52 1.12
C GLU A 37 26.31 -8.82 -0.32
N GLU A 38 25.41 -9.00 -1.30
CA GLU A 38 25.80 -9.28 -2.70
C GLU A 38 25.12 -8.38 -3.76
N GLY A 39 24.75 -7.13 -3.45
CA GLY A 39 24.35 -6.14 -4.47
C GLY A 39 23.24 -6.57 -5.45
N GLY A 40 22.49 -7.63 -5.15
CA GLY A 40 21.45 -8.20 -5.97
C GLY A 40 20.09 -7.72 -5.47
N GLU A 41 19.26 -7.21 -6.39
CA GLU A 41 17.85 -6.96 -6.10
C GLU A 41 17.13 -8.32 -5.99
N GLU A 42 16.79 -8.74 -4.77
CA GLU A 42 15.92 -9.90 -4.58
C GLU A 42 14.47 -9.49 -4.84
N VAL A 43 13.98 -9.90 -6.01
CA VAL A 43 12.59 -9.69 -6.42
C VAL A 43 11.75 -10.82 -5.85
N ILE A 44 11.17 -10.59 -4.68
CA ILE A 44 10.27 -11.58 -4.06
C ILE A 44 8.92 -11.49 -4.76
N SER A 45 8.67 -12.48 -5.61
CA SER A 45 7.31 -12.77 -6.06
C SER A 45 6.48 -13.16 -4.85
N MET A 46 5.42 -12.40 -4.56
CA MET A 46 4.54 -12.61 -3.41
C MET A 46 3.77 -13.97 -3.48
N ASP A 47 4.00 -14.75 -4.55
CA ASP A 47 3.50 -16.09 -4.82
C ASP A 47 4.12 -17.23 -3.98
N LYS A 48 5.23 -17.01 -3.25
CA LYS A 48 5.76 -18.07 -2.36
C LYS A 48 4.87 -18.32 -1.13
N VAL A 49 3.75 -17.61 -0.98
CA VAL A 49 2.73 -17.87 0.03
C VAL A 49 1.45 -18.38 -0.65
N SER A 50 1.52 -19.64 -1.10
CA SER A 50 0.43 -20.60 -1.38
C SER A 50 -0.68 -20.17 -2.36
N ALA A 51 -1.16 -21.12 -3.16
CA ALA A 51 -2.34 -21.00 -4.05
C ALA A 51 -3.69 -20.69 -3.34
N ASP A 52 -3.65 -20.26 -2.07
CA ASP A 52 -4.77 -19.89 -1.21
C ASP A 52 -4.48 -18.53 -0.53
N THR A 53 -3.94 -17.57 -1.29
CA THR A 53 -3.60 -16.23 -0.80
C THR A 53 -4.81 -15.59 -0.11
N SER A 54 -4.67 -15.30 1.18
CA SER A 54 -5.73 -14.76 2.04
C SER A 54 -6.41 -13.55 1.37
N PRO A 55 -7.76 -13.43 1.37
CA PRO A 55 -8.46 -12.30 0.76
C PRO A 55 -7.99 -10.92 1.27
N ILE A 56 -7.46 -10.85 2.50
CA ILE A 56 -6.93 -9.61 3.08
C ILE A 56 -5.62 -9.20 2.40
N ILE A 57 -4.78 -10.17 2.03
CA ILE A 57 -3.57 -9.89 1.26
C ILE A 57 -3.97 -9.25 -0.07
N LYS A 58 -4.93 -9.85 -0.78
CA LYS A 58 -5.44 -9.32 -2.04
C LYS A 58 -6.03 -7.92 -1.89
N LEU A 59 -6.74 -7.65 -0.79
CA LEU A 59 -7.29 -6.33 -0.50
C LEU A 59 -6.20 -5.26 -0.31
N VAL A 60 -5.15 -5.56 0.46
CA VAL A 60 -4.04 -4.61 0.68
C VAL A 60 -3.26 -4.39 -0.60
N ASP A 61 -2.93 -5.47 -1.32
CA ASP A 61 -2.22 -5.42 -2.59
C ASP A 61 -3.01 -4.60 -3.63
N TYR A 62 -4.33 -4.84 -3.73
CA TYR A 62 -5.24 -4.04 -4.54
C TYR A 62 -5.27 -2.57 -4.11
N THR A 63 -5.35 -2.30 -2.81
CA THR A 63 -5.40 -0.94 -2.26
C THR A 63 -4.18 -0.12 -2.67
N VAL A 64 -2.98 -0.70 -2.56
CA VAL A 64 -1.72 -0.03 -2.93
C VAL A 64 -1.64 0.15 -4.45
N PHE A 65 -2.03 -0.86 -5.22
CA PHE A 65 -2.05 -0.75 -6.69
C PHE A 65 -3.04 0.31 -7.18
N ASN A 66 -4.26 0.32 -6.66
CA ASN A 66 -5.27 1.29 -7.05
C ASN A 66 -4.81 2.72 -6.70
N ALA A 67 -4.13 2.91 -5.56
CA ALA A 67 -3.50 4.18 -5.22
C ALA A 67 -2.49 4.65 -6.29
N LEU A 68 -1.64 3.75 -6.80
CA LEU A 68 -0.74 4.04 -7.92
C LEU A 68 -1.49 4.41 -9.20
N GLN A 69 -2.51 3.62 -9.58
CA GLN A 69 -3.31 3.91 -10.79
C GLN A 69 -4.01 5.26 -10.71
N ARG A 70 -4.48 5.64 -9.51
CA ARG A 70 -5.14 6.91 -9.23
C ARG A 70 -4.16 8.06 -8.95
N ARG A 71 -2.84 7.83 -9.06
CA ARG A 71 -1.78 8.82 -8.78
C ARG A 71 -1.92 9.47 -7.40
N ALA A 72 -2.25 8.68 -6.39
CA ALA A 72 -2.33 9.16 -5.01
C ALA A 72 -0.92 9.44 -4.44
N SER A 73 -0.78 10.46 -3.60
CA SER A 73 0.47 10.74 -2.86
C SER A 73 0.57 9.93 -1.57
N ASP A 74 -0.56 9.66 -0.92
CA ASP A 74 -0.62 8.93 0.34
C ASP A 74 -1.85 8.00 0.37
N VAL A 75 -1.69 6.84 0.97
CA VAL A 75 -2.78 5.94 1.39
C VAL A 75 -2.90 6.02 2.89
N HIS A 76 -4.09 6.37 3.38
CA HIS A 76 -4.43 6.42 4.79
C HIS A 76 -5.31 5.23 5.14
N VAL A 77 -4.91 4.46 6.14
CA VAL A 77 -5.70 3.39 6.75
C VAL A 77 -5.97 3.82 8.20
N GLU A 78 -7.20 4.25 8.46
CA GLU A 78 -7.63 4.79 9.75
C GLU A 78 -8.61 3.82 10.41
N THR A 79 -8.43 3.53 11.70
CA THR A 79 -9.36 2.71 12.47
C THR A 79 -10.27 3.57 13.35
N ARG A 80 -11.55 3.19 13.41
CA ARG A 80 -12.59 3.84 14.21
C ARG A 80 -13.20 2.85 15.19
N ASP A 81 -14.28 3.26 15.86
CA ASP A 81 -14.98 2.42 16.84
C ASP A 81 -15.38 1.05 16.28
N ASN A 82 -15.93 1.00 15.06
CA ASN A 82 -16.52 -0.21 14.47
C ASN A 82 -16.04 -0.50 13.03
N GLU A 83 -15.21 0.35 12.46
CA GLU A 83 -14.81 0.25 11.04
C GLU A 83 -13.37 0.68 10.81
N VAL A 84 -12.84 0.29 9.66
CA VAL A 84 -11.57 0.75 9.09
C VAL A 84 -11.88 1.52 7.81
N MET A 85 -11.35 2.73 7.74
CA MET A 85 -11.48 3.63 6.59
C MET A 85 -10.19 3.63 5.80
N ILE A 86 -10.28 3.40 4.49
CA ILE A 86 -9.15 3.58 3.58
C ILE A 86 -9.41 4.82 2.73
N LYS A 87 -8.45 5.76 2.72
CA LYS A 87 -8.51 6.99 1.94
C LYS A 87 -7.25 7.17 1.10
N TYR A 88 -7.41 7.82 -0.04
CA TYR A 88 -6.30 8.27 -0.88
C TYR A 88 -6.18 9.77 -0.82
N ARG A 89 -4.96 10.28 -0.68
CA ARG A 89 -4.65 11.68 -0.95
C ARG A 89 -4.35 11.84 -2.44
N ILE A 90 -5.19 12.58 -3.14
CA ILE A 90 -5.03 12.88 -4.56
C ILE A 90 -5.08 14.40 -4.68
N ASP A 91 -4.04 15.00 -5.27
CA ASP A 91 -3.90 16.45 -5.40
C ASP A 91 -4.10 17.21 -4.08
N GLY A 92 -3.54 16.65 -2.99
CA GLY A 92 -3.62 17.22 -1.64
C GLY A 92 -4.90 16.91 -0.86
N VAL A 93 -5.95 16.42 -1.52
CA VAL A 93 -7.28 16.17 -0.92
C VAL A 93 -7.49 14.69 -0.62
N LEU A 94 -8.12 14.38 0.52
CA LEU A 94 -8.44 13.00 0.92
C LEU A 94 -9.80 12.55 0.38
N TYR A 95 -9.80 11.41 -0.31
CA TYR A 95 -11.00 10.76 -0.84
C TYR A 95 -11.13 9.34 -0.29
N PRO A 96 -12.33 8.88 0.11
CA PRO A 96 -12.57 7.47 0.39
C PRO A 96 -12.18 6.60 -0.80
N ALA A 97 -11.43 5.53 -0.54
CA ALA A 97 -11.01 4.57 -1.56
C ALA A 97 -12.08 3.50 -1.83
N MET A 98 -12.83 3.13 -0.80
CA MET A 98 -13.86 2.10 -0.79
C MET A 98 -14.83 2.32 0.38
N ASP A 99 -15.87 1.50 0.45
CA ASP A 99 -16.77 1.47 1.61
C ASP A 99 -16.00 1.08 2.89
N PRO A 100 -16.46 1.54 4.07
CA PRO A 100 -15.84 1.17 5.33
C PRO A 100 -15.77 -0.34 5.52
N ILE A 101 -14.63 -0.82 6.02
CA ILE A 101 -14.37 -2.23 6.27
C ILE A 101 -14.68 -2.53 7.74
N ASP A 102 -15.28 -3.67 8.05
CA ASP A 102 -15.54 -4.08 9.44
C ASP A 102 -14.24 -4.11 10.28
N LYS A 103 -14.28 -3.54 11.49
CA LYS A 103 -13.13 -3.44 12.40
C LYS A 103 -12.43 -4.76 12.67
N ARG A 104 -13.12 -5.90 12.62
CA ARG A 104 -12.50 -7.21 12.83
C ARG A 104 -11.35 -7.51 11.86
N PHE A 105 -11.29 -6.82 10.72
CA PHE A 105 -10.24 -6.97 9.71
C PHE A 105 -9.02 -6.07 9.97
N HIS A 106 -9.13 -5.08 10.86
CA HIS A 106 -8.10 -4.10 11.18
C HIS A 106 -6.74 -4.74 11.45
N ALA A 107 -6.68 -5.65 12.42
CA ALA A 107 -5.42 -6.24 12.87
C ALA A 107 -4.70 -7.00 11.75
N THR A 108 -5.45 -7.63 10.84
CA THR A 108 -4.86 -8.39 9.73
C THR A 108 -4.41 -7.46 8.60
N ILE A 109 -5.12 -6.36 8.34
CA ILE A 109 -4.69 -5.32 7.39
C ILE A 109 -3.36 -4.71 7.85
N ILE A 110 -3.29 -4.28 9.11
CA ILE A 110 -2.06 -3.69 9.67
C ILE A 110 -0.92 -4.70 9.72
N SER A 111 -1.18 -5.95 10.13
CA SER A 111 -0.18 -7.01 10.12
C SER A 111 0.39 -7.25 8.71
N ARG A 112 -0.45 -7.24 7.67
CA ARG A 112 0.01 -7.34 6.28
C ARG A 112 0.93 -6.17 5.90
N ILE A 113 0.55 -4.94 6.25
CA ILE A 113 1.38 -3.76 5.95
C ILE A 113 2.72 -3.82 6.71
N LYS A 114 2.71 -4.26 7.98
CA LYS A 114 3.94 -4.47 8.77
C LYS A 114 4.87 -5.49 8.13
N VAL A 115 4.34 -6.60 7.62
CA VAL A 115 5.13 -7.60 6.87
C VAL A 115 5.75 -6.99 5.61
N MET A 116 5.00 -6.17 4.87
CA MET A 116 5.50 -5.52 3.66
C MET A 116 6.66 -4.57 3.97
N ALA A 117 6.57 -3.84 5.08
CA ALA A 117 7.53 -2.81 5.50
C ALA A 117 8.60 -3.30 6.50
N GLU A 118 8.70 -4.61 6.72
CA GLU A 118 9.65 -5.25 7.64
C GLU A 118 9.59 -4.74 9.09
N LEU A 119 8.36 -4.47 9.56
CA LEU A 119 8.06 -3.98 10.91
C LEU A 119 7.68 -5.10 11.88
N ASP A 120 7.82 -4.85 13.18
CA ASP A 120 7.45 -5.80 14.22
C ASP A 120 5.91 -5.88 14.36
N ILE A 121 5.36 -7.03 13.99
CA ILE A 121 3.93 -7.34 14.02
C ILE A 121 3.41 -7.46 15.46
N ALA A 122 4.26 -7.90 16.40
CA ALA A 122 3.89 -8.10 17.80
C ALA A 122 3.80 -6.77 18.54
N GLU A 123 4.65 -5.78 18.20
CA GLU A 123 4.63 -4.46 18.81
C GLU A 123 3.51 -3.59 18.23
N LYS A 124 2.71 -2.97 19.10
CA LYS A 124 1.53 -2.16 18.76
C LYS A 124 1.38 -0.90 19.64
N ARG A 125 2.32 -0.68 20.56
CA ARG A 125 2.24 0.34 21.62
C ARG A 125 3.11 1.55 21.32
N ILE A 126 4.03 1.43 20.36
CA ILE A 126 4.91 2.52 19.92
C ILE A 126 4.73 2.76 18.42
N PRO A 127 4.94 4.00 17.93
CA PRO A 127 5.02 4.27 16.51
C PRO A 127 6.11 3.44 15.82
N GLN A 128 5.85 3.02 14.58
CA GLN A 128 6.79 2.27 13.75
C GLN A 128 6.86 2.88 12.36
N ASP A 129 8.08 3.07 11.84
CA ASP A 129 8.32 3.58 10.49
C ASP A 129 9.12 2.56 9.69
N GLY A 130 8.68 2.29 8.47
CA GLY A 130 9.29 1.31 7.58
C GLY A 130 9.29 1.78 6.13
N ARG A 131 9.85 0.96 5.27
CA ARG A 131 9.84 1.19 3.82
C ARG A 131 9.65 -0.12 3.09
N PHE A 132 9.11 -0.06 1.89
CA PHE A 132 9.08 -1.19 0.98
C PHE A 132 9.13 -0.68 -0.45
N LYS A 133 9.64 -1.50 -1.36
CA LYS A 133 9.71 -1.18 -2.79
C LYS A 133 8.84 -2.15 -3.55
N LEU A 134 8.07 -1.66 -4.52
CA LEU A 134 7.32 -2.51 -5.45
C LEU A 134 7.81 -2.31 -6.87
N LYS A 135 7.96 -3.41 -7.61
CA LYS A 135 8.18 -3.37 -9.06
C LYS A 135 6.84 -3.45 -9.78
N VAL A 136 6.48 -2.40 -10.52
CA VAL A 136 5.22 -2.29 -11.28
C VAL A 136 5.53 -1.84 -12.69
N LYS A 137 5.12 -2.63 -13.70
CA LYS A 137 5.36 -2.35 -15.14
C LYS A 137 6.83 -2.01 -15.45
N GLY A 138 7.76 -2.71 -14.81
CA GLY A 138 9.21 -2.52 -15.00
C GLY A 138 9.82 -1.34 -14.23
N LYS A 139 9.02 -0.53 -13.52
CA LYS A 139 9.49 0.57 -12.67
C LYS A 139 9.47 0.17 -11.20
N THR A 140 10.47 0.60 -10.44
CA THR A 140 10.54 0.40 -8.99
C THR A 140 10.01 1.64 -8.29
N VAL A 141 8.94 1.50 -7.52
CA VAL A 141 8.34 2.57 -6.71
C VAL A 141 8.69 2.32 -5.25
N ASP A 142 9.17 3.37 -4.57
CA ASP A 142 9.51 3.32 -3.15
C ASP A 142 8.32 3.81 -2.32
N PHE A 143 8.07 3.15 -1.20
CA PHE A 143 6.98 3.46 -0.29
C PHE A 143 7.52 3.65 1.11
N ARG A 144 7.06 4.70 1.79
CA ARG A 144 7.31 4.90 3.22
C ARG A 144 6.05 4.57 3.99
N VAL A 145 6.20 3.82 5.07
CA VAL A 145 5.11 3.42 5.94
C VAL A 145 5.33 4.03 7.31
N SER A 146 4.28 4.60 7.89
CA SER A 146 4.26 5.03 9.28
C SER A 146 3.01 4.47 9.95
N ILE A 147 3.18 3.78 11.07
CA ILE A 147 2.10 3.16 11.84
C ILE A 147 2.11 3.77 13.23
N ILE A 148 0.97 4.28 13.67
CA ILE A 148 0.81 4.98 14.95
C ILE A 148 -0.28 4.29 15.77
N PRO A 149 -0.01 3.94 17.05
CA PRO A 149 -1.02 3.45 17.96
C PRO A 149 -2.12 4.50 18.21
N THR A 150 -3.38 4.08 18.18
CA THR A 150 -4.55 4.92 18.45
C THR A 150 -5.48 4.26 19.47
N ILE A 151 -6.49 5.00 19.93
CA ILE A 151 -7.48 4.47 20.89
C ILE A 151 -8.28 3.28 20.35
N HIS A 152 -8.34 3.12 19.03
CA HIS A 152 -9.13 2.06 18.37
C HIS A 152 -8.28 0.98 17.69
N GLY A 153 -6.95 1.06 17.80
CA GLY A 153 -6.01 0.13 17.18
C GLY A 153 -4.75 0.85 16.72
N GLU A 154 -4.47 0.76 15.42
CA GLU A 154 -3.28 1.36 14.80
C GLU A 154 -3.72 2.04 13.50
N ASP A 155 -3.32 3.28 13.31
CA ASP A 155 -3.48 3.98 12.04
C ASP A 155 -2.21 3.83 11.22
N CYS A 156 -2.35 3.72 9.91
CA CYS A 156 -1.23 3.59 8.99
C CYS A 156 -1.32 4.62 7.87
N VAL A 157 -0.18 5.26 7.58
CA VAL A 157 0.00 6.10 6.40
C VAL A 157 1.09 5.49 5.53
N ILE A 158 0.76 5.24 4.26
CA ILE A 158 1.70 4.80 3.24
C ILE A 158 1.90 5.95 2.26
N ARG A 159 3.10 6.52 2.23
CA ARG A 159 3.48 7.54 1.25
C ARG A 159 4.11 6.89 0.03
N ILE A 160 3.62 7.28 -1.14
CA ILE A 160 4.14 6.83 -2.43
C ILE A 160 5.24 7.81 -2.86
N LEU A 161 6.46 7.31 -3.04
CA LEU A 161 7.59 8.07 -3.53
C LEU A 161 7.84 7.69 -4.99
N ASP A 162 7.09 8.32 -5.89
CA ASP A 162 7.34 8.22 -7.32
C ASP A 162 8.57 9.06 -7.69
N LYS A 163 9.70 8.40 -7.94
CA LYS A 163 10.99 9.06 -8.16
C LYS A 163 11.06 9.85 -9.47
N GLU A 164 10.19 9.57 -10.45
CA GLU A 164 10.34 10.17 -11.78
C GLU A 164 9.71 11.55 -11.91
N SER A 165 8.59 11.84 -11.25
CA SER A 165 7.95 13.16 -11.32
C SER A 165 8.86 14.27 -10.78
N THR A 166 9.66 13.96 -9.75
CA THR A 166 10.61 14.90 -9.16
C THR A 166 11.82 15.13 -10.08
N SER A 167 12.25 14.17 -10.89
CA SER A 167 13.48 14.33 -11.68
C SER A 167 13.31 15.22 -12.92
N GLU A 168 12.11 15.30 -13.50
CA GLU A 168 11.83 16.18 -14.64
C GLU A 168 11.57 17.63 -14.21
N GLU A 169 10.84 17.85 -13.11
CA GLU A 169 10.59 19.20 -12.58
C GLU A 169 11.87 19.87 -12.03
N PHE A 170 12.80 19.09 -11.47
CA PHE A 170 14.04 19.64 -10.88
C PHE A 170 15.17 19.85 -11.90
N LYS A 171 15.05 19.36 -13.14
CA LYS A 171 15.97 19.74 -14.22
C LYS A 171 15.82 21.20 -14.67
N GLN A 172 14.75 21.88 -14.25
CA GLN A 172 14.47 23.28 -14.56
C GLN A 172 14.76 24.26 -13.40
N LEU A 173 15.18 23.78 -12.23
CA LEU A 173 15.54 24.65 -11.11
C LEU A 173 17.00 25.09 -11.21
N ASN A 174 17.28 26.01 -12.14
CA ASN A 174 18.53 26.77 -12.16
C ASN A 174 18.40 27.99 -11.21
N LEU A 175 19.50 28.45 -10.60
CA LEU A 175 19.49 29.66 -9.76
C LEU A 175 18.91 30.88 -10.48
N ASP A 176 19.08 30.95 -11.81
CA ASP A 176 18.49 31.97 -12.68
C ASP A 176 16.94 32.02 -12.60
N VAL A 177 16.29 30.89 -12.31
CA VAL A 177 14.82 30.78 -12.18
C VAL A 177 14.35 31.22 -10.79
N LEU A 178 15.24 31.21 -9.79
CA LEU A 178 14.98 31.69 -8.43
C LEU A 178 15.34 33.17 -8.22
N GLY A 179 15.79 33.85 -9.29
CA GLY A 179 16.04 35.30 -9.27
C GLY A 179 17.31 35.71 -8.52
N PHE A 180 18.33 34.84 -8.48
CA PHE A 180 19.67 35.16 -7.98
C PHE A 180 20.69 35.21 -9.09
#